data_AF-A0A149S9W8-F1
#
_entry.id   AF-A0A149S9W8-F1
#
_cell.length_a   1.000
_cell.length_b   1.000
_cell.length_c   1.000
_cell.angle_alpha   90.00
_cell.angle_beta   90.00
_cell.angle_gamma   90.00
#
_symmetry.space_group_name_H-M   'P 1'
#
loop_
_entity.id
_entity.type
_entity.pdbx_description
1 polymer ?
#
loop_
_entity_poly.entity_id
_entity_poly.type
_entity_poly.pdbx_seq_one_letter_code
_entity_poly.pdbx_strand_id
1 'polypeptide(L)'
;IGLFTCIVAVSFWTPLLHAPYLRRWTEWPNILFVAPVPVLVIVFGLLLARSLRKGHSRVPFLCALGWFFLCLSGLGITVWPYAVPPTLTLWDVSSPPSSQFFQLIGTVILLPIILIYTIYSYRVFRGKVSEADGYH
;
A
#
# COMPACT_ATOMS: atom_id res chain seq x y z
N ILE A 1 -18.22 1.20 -0.13
CA ILE A 1 -18.56 1.25 -1.58
C ILE A 1 -17.79 2.39 -2.26
N GLY A 2 -17.93 3.65 -1.80
CA GLY A 2 -17.21 4.81 -2.37
C GLY A 2 -15.68 4.66 -2.49
N LEU A 3 -15.01 4.12 -1.47
CA LEU A 3 -13.56 3.87 -1.54
C LEU A 3 -13.17 2.92 -2.69
N PHE A 4 -13.89 1.81 -2.85
CA PHE A 4 -13.60 0.83 -3.90
C PHE A 4 -13.82 1.43 -5.28
N THR A 5 -14.89 2.20 -5.48
CA THR A 5 -15.15 2.86 -6.75
C THR A 5 -14.06 3.87 -7.10
N CYS A 6 -13.55 4.63 -6.12
CA CYS A 6 -12.42 5.53 -6.35
C CYS A 6 -11.14 4.78 -6.71
N ILE A 7 -10.83 3.68 -6.01
CA ILE A 7 -9.66 2.85 -6.31
C ILE A 7 -9.75 2.33 -7.75
N VAL A 8 -10.88 1.77 -8.14
CA VAL A 8 -11.09 1.25 -9.51
C VAL A 8 -10.94 2.37 -10.53
N ALA A 9 -11.61 3.51 -10.32
CA ALA A 9 -11.55 4.65 -11.24
C ALA A 9 -10.11 5.15 -11.45
N VAL A 10 -9.38 5.39 -10.36
CA VAL A 10 -7.98 5.86 -10.42
C VAL A 10 -7.06 4.80 -11.02
N SER A 11 -7.24 3.52 -10.67
CA SER A 11 -6.42 2.42 -11.18
C SER A 11 -6.58 2.21 -12.69
N PHE A 12 -7.77 2.45 -13.23
CA PHE A 12 -7.99 2.45 -14.68
C PHE A 12 -7.49 3.73 -15.35
N TRP A 13 -7.69 4.89 -14.73
CA TRP A 13 -7.30 6.17 -15.31
C TRP A 13 -5.78 6.34 -15.40
N THR A 14 -5.04 5.89 -14.38
CA THR A 14 -3.61 6.18 -14.24
C THR A 14 -2.75 5.60 -15.38
N PRO A 15 -2.90 4.33 -15.79
CA PRO A 15 -2.14 3.79 -16.92
C PRO A 15 -2.50 4.42 -18.27
N LEU A 16 -3.69 5.01 -18.39
CA LEU A 16 -4.17 5.63 -19.63
C LEU A 16 -3.61 7.04 -19.85
N LEU A 17 -3.02 7.66 -18.82
CA LEU A 17 -2.45 9.01 -18.92
C LEU A 17 -1.25 9.08 -19.87
N HIS A 18 -0.42 8.05 -19.90
CA HIS A 18 0.78 8.00 -20.72
C HIS A 18 1.00 6.61 -21.33
N ALA A 19 1.31 6.56 -22.63
CA ALA A 19 1.52 5.30 -23.36
C ALA A 19 2.58 4.35 -22.73
N PRO A 20 3.71 4.84 -22.15
CA PRO A 20 4.66 3.99 -21.45
C PRO A 20 4.07 3.29 -20.21
N TYR A 21 3.14 3.93 -19.52
CA TYR A 21 2.48 3.33 -18.36
C TYR A 21 1.60 2.17 -18.81
N LEU A 22 0.73 2.39 -19.80
CA LEU A 22 -0.13 1.32 -20.32
C LEU A 22 0.68 0.11 -20.79
N ARG A 23 1.80 0.35 -21.48
CA ARG A 23 2.73 -0.71 -21.91
C ARG A 23 3.27 -1.51 -20.74
N ARG A 24 3.65 -0.85 -19.63
CA ARG A 24 4.08 -1.53 -18.40
C ARG A 24 3.03 -2.52 -17.89
N TRP A 25 1.76 -2.15 -17.96
CA TRP A 25 0.66 -2.97 -17.45
C TRP A 25 0.19 -4.06 -18.43
N THR A 26 0.41 -3.90 -19.73
CA THR A 26 -0.19 -4.76 -20.78
C THR A 26 0.82 -5.55 -21.60
N GLU A 27 2.09 -5.14 -21.66
CA GLU A 27 3.11 -5.81 -22.46
C GLU A 27 3.45 -7.18 -21.88
N TRP A 28 3.57 -8.16 -22.78
CA TRP A 28 4.07 -9.49 -22.46
C TRP A 28 5.61 -9.48 -22.38
N PRO A 29 6.25 -10.13 -21.39
CA PRO A 29 5.68 -10.95 -20.32
C PRO A 29 5.37 -10.18 -19.02
N ASN A 30 5.59 -8.87 -18.99
CA ASN A 30 5.52 -8.06 -17.76
C ASN A 30 4.14 -8.12 -17.08
N ILE A 31 3.08 -8.29 -17.87
CA ILE A 31 1.72 -8.48 -17.37
C ILE A 31 1.61 -9.60 -16.32
N LEU A 32 2.41 -10.68 -16.41
CA LEU A 32 2.37 -11.77 -15.43
C LEU A 32 2.82 -11.33 -14.04
N PHE A 33 3.78 -10.40 -13.96
CA PHE A 33 4.29 -9.87 -12.70
C PHE A 33 3.39 -8.80 -12.10
N VAL A 34 2.66 -8.06 -12.95
CA VAL A 34 1.84 -6.92 -12.54
C VAL A 34 0.37 -7.32 -12.29
N ALA A 35 -0.14 -8.34 -12.99
CA ALA A 35 -1.51 -8.85 -12.87
C ALA A 35 -1.96 -9.28 -11.46
N PRO A 36 -1.08 -9.74 -10.53
CA PRO A 36 -1.50 -10.01 -9.16
C PRO A 36 -2.12 -8.79 -8.46
N VAL A 37 -1.70 -7.57 -8.80
CA VAL A 37 -2.21 -6.34 -8.18
C VAL A 37 -3.72 -6.14 -8.43
N PRO A 38 -4.22 -6.05 -9.67
CA PRO A 38 -5.64 -5.86 -9.93
C PRO A 38 -6.49 -7.05 -9.46
N VAL A 39 -5.95 -8.27 -9.54
CA VAL A 39 -6.62 -9.47 -9.02
C VAL A 39 -6.83 -9.34 -7.50
N LEU A 40 -5.80 -8.97 -6.74
CA LEU A 40 -5.89 -8.80 -5.29
C LEU A 40 -6.81 -7.63 -4.90
N VAL A 41 -6.88 -6.55 -5.69
CA VAL A 41 -7.84 -5.46 -5.47
C VAL A 41 -9.28 -5.98 -5.51
N ILE A 42 -9.61 -6.81 -6.51
CA ILE A 42 -10.95 -7.42 -6.64
C ILE A 42 -11.20 -8.40 -5.49
N VAL A 43 -10.23 -9.25 -5.17
CA VAL A 43 -10.34 -10.23 -4.07
C VAL A 43 -10.61 -9.53 -2.73
N PHE A 44 -9.86 -8.48 -2.39
CA PHE A 44 -10.11 -7.70 -1.18
C PHE A 44 -11.47 -6.98 -1.19
N GLY A 45 -11.96 -6.54 -2.36
CA GLY A 45 -13.31 -5.99 -2.48
C GLY A 45 -14.41 -7.00 -2.18
N LEU A 46 -14.28 -8.21 -2.72
CA LEU A 46 -15.22 -9.30 -2.45
C LEU A 46 -15.17 -9.76 -1.00
N LEU A 47 -13.96 -9.88 -0.42
CA LEU A 47 -13.77 -10.23 0.99
C LEU A 47 -14.35 -9.17 1.92
N LEU A 48 -14.14 -7.88 1.62
CA LEU A 48 -14.72 -6.79 2.37
C LEU A 48 -16.26 -6.83 2.32
N ALA A 49 -16.85 -6.96 1.13
CA ALA A 49 -18.29 -7.03 0.96
C ALA A 49 -18.92 -8.22 1.71
N ARG A 50 -18.27 -9.39 1.67
CA ARG A 50 -18.70 -10.60 2.40
C ARG A 50 -18.52 -10.45 3.91
N SER A 51 -17.44 -9.80 4.34
CA SER A 51 -17.10 -9.62 5.74
C SER A 51 -18.06 -8.66 6.45
N LEU A 52 -18.41 -7.54 5.80
CA LEU A 52 -19.37 -6.56 6.32
C LEU A 52 -20.74 -7.18 6.58
N ARG A 53 -21.19 -8.12 5.72
CA ARG A 53 -22.45 -8.85 5.92
C ARG A 53 -22.42 -9.83 7.10
N LYS A 54 -21.23 -10.27 7.51
CA LYS A 54 -21.03 -11.26 8.58
C LYS A 54 -20.62 -10.64 9.92
N GLY A 55 -20.54 -9.31 10.04
CA GLY A 55 -20.21 -8.62 11.29
C GLY A 55 -18.78 -8.83 11.81
N HIS A 56 -17.84 -9.27 10.96
CA HIS A 56 -16.45 -9.43 11.40
C HIS A 56 -15.75 -8.07 11.49
N SER A 57 -15.18 -7.68 12.63
CA SER A 57 -14.48 -6.40 12.77
C SER A 57 -13.04 -6.39 12.22
N ARG A 58 -12.35 -7.53 12.18
CA ARG A 58 -10.91 -7.59 11.82
C ARG A 58 -10.65 -7.65 10.32
N VAL A 59 -11.46 -8.40 9.59
CA VAL A 59 -11.28 -8.62 8.14
C VAL A 59 -11.44 -7.33 7.33
N PRO A 60 -12.41 -6.43 7.61
CA PRO A 60 -12.53 -5.16 6.90
C PRO A 60 -11.29 -4.28 7.04
N PHE A 61 -10.70 -4.24 8.24
CA PHE A 61 -9.46 -3.51 8.51
C PHE A 61 -8.28 -4.06 7.68
N LEU A 62 -8.10 -5.38 7.68
CA LEU A 62 -7.05 -6.02 6.88
C LEU A 62 -7.24 -5.80 5.37
N CYS A 63 -8.49 -5.84 4.88
CA CYS A 63 -8.78 -5.53 3.47
C CYS A 63 -8.43 -4.08 3.12
N ALA A 64 -8.74 -3.12 4.00
CA ALA A 64 -8.39 -1.72 3.80
C ALA A 64 -6.86 -1.51 3.79
N LEU A 65 -6.14 -2.14 4.72
CA LEU A 65 -4.67 -2.12 4.74
C LEU A 65 -4.07 -2.75 3.47
N GLY A 66 -4.65 -3.87 3.03
CA GLY A 66 -4.26 -4.53 1.78
C GLY A 66 -4.48 -3.64 0.56
N TRP A 67 -5.62 -2.96 0.45
CA TRP A 67 -5.85 -1.98 -0.62
C TRP A 67 -4.87 -0.82 -0.59
N PHE A 68 -4.57 -0.27 0.59
CA PHE A 68 -3.59 0.79 0.72
C PHE A 68 -2.22 0.36 0.17
N PHE A 69 -1.77 -0.84 0.54
CA PHE A 69 -0.53 -1.43 0.03
C PHE A 69 -0.55 -1.65 -1.49
N LEU A 70 -1.65 -2.17 -2.03
CA LEU A 70 -1.81 -2.40 -3.47
C LEU A 70 -1.83 -1.10 -4.28
N CYS A 71 -2.50 -0.06 -3.78
CA CYS A 71 -2.51 1.26 -4.41
C CYS A 71 -1.10 1.85 -4.48
N LEU A 72 -0.32 1.78 -3.39
CA LEU A 72 1.07 2.22 -3.38
C LEU A 72 1.94 1.41 -4.35
N SER A 73 1.73 0.09 -4.39
CA SER A 73 2.45 -0.80 -5.32
C SER A 73 2.12 -0.49 -6.78
N GLY A 74 0.85 -0.28 -7.12
CA GLY A 74 0.42 0.09 -8.47
C GLY A 74 0.99 1.45 -8.92
N LEU A 75 1.05 2.43 -8.01
CA LEU A 75 1.74 3.68 -8.27
C LEU A 75 3.23 3.46 -8.55
N GLY A 76 3.92 2.68 -7.70
CA GLY A 76 5.34 2.34 -7.88
C GLY A 76 5.63 1.65 -9.22
N ILE A 77 4.81 0.67 -9.61
CA ILE A 77 4.93 -0.04 -10.90
C ILE A 77 4.79 0.94 -12.07
N THR A 78 3.87 1.91 -11.94
CA THR A 78 3.59 2.89 -12.99
C THR A 78 4.76 3.85 -13.19
N VAL A 79 5.36 4.36 -12.11
CA VAL A 79 6.44 5.36 -12.21
C VAL A 79 7.81 4.74 -12.43
N TRP A 80 8.00 3.45 -12.12
CA TRP A 80 9.27 2.77 -12.30
C TRP A 80 9.81 2.88 -13.75
N PRO A 81 11.12 3.18 -13.96
CA PRO A 81 12.21 3.37 -12.99
C PRO A 81 12.44 4.84 -12.60
N TYR A 82 11.48 5.71 -12.85
CA TYR A 82 11.60 7.14 -12.64
C TYR A 82 11.24 7.56 -11.20
N ALA A 83 12.08 8.42 -10.63
CA ALA A 83 11.74 9.12 -9.39
C ALA A 83 10.93 10.39 -9.68
N VAL A 84 11.29 11.09 -10.77
CA VAL A 84 10.54 12.24 -11.31
C VAL A 84 10.32 11.99 -12.81
N PRO A 85 9.15 11.45 -13.21
CA PRO A 85 8.88 11.17 -14.61
C PRO A 85 8.85 12.44 -15.48
N PRO A 86 9.29 12.38 -16.76
CA PRO A 86 9.96 11.26 -17.42
C PRO A 86 11.50 11.35 -17.40
N THR A 87 12.09 12.31 -16.69
CA THR A 87 13.47 12.74 -16.91
C THR A 87 14.46 12.16 -15.91
N LEU A 88 14.11 12.04 -14.63
CA LEU A 88 15.04 11.61 -13.59
C LEU A 88 14.73 10.20 -13.12
N THR A 89 15.69 9.29 -13.31
CA THR A 89 15.59 7.92 -12.82
C THR A 89 15.92 7.83 -11.33
N LEU A 90 15.54 6.72 -10.70
CA LEU A 90 15.90 6.41 -9.30
C LEU A 90 17.41 6.48 -9.05
N TRP A 91 18.22 6.16 -10.06
CA TRP A 91 19.68 6.17 -9.99
C TRP A 91 20.24 7.59 -10.06
N ASP A 92 19.67 8.44 -10.90
CA ASP A 92 20.11 9.83 -11.09
C ASP A 92 19.91 10.68 -9.83
N VAL A 93 18.86 10.38 -9.06
CA VAL A 93 18.55 11.09 -7.81
C VAL A 93 19.08 10.38 -6.57
N SER A 94 19.85 9.30 -6.75
CA SER A 94 20.34 8.50 -5.64
C SER A 94 21.47 9.22 -4.88
N SER A 95 21.44 9.16 -3.55
CA SER A 95 22.52 9.71 -2.72
C SER A 95 23.81 8.88 -2.85
N PRO A 96 24.99 9.44 -2.52
CA PRO A 96 26.25 8.70 -2.54
C PRO A 96 26.20 7.41 -1.69
N PRO A 97 26.95 6.35 -2.07
CA PRO A 97 26.90 5.06 -1.37
C PRO A 97 27.19 5.14 0.14
N SER A 98 28.08 6.04 0.57
CA SER A 98 28.40 6.23 2.00
C SER A 98 27.20 6.78 2.79
N SER A 99 26.46 7.74 2.23
CA SER A 99 25.24 8.28 2.83
C SER A 99 24.12 7.25 2.87
N GLN A 100 23.96 6.46 1.79
CA GLN A 100 22.99 5.36 1.76
C GLN A 100 23.31 4.28 2.81
N PHE A 101 24.58 3.93 2.97
CA PHE A 101 25.01 2.95 3.96
C PHE A 101 24.75 3.44 5.39
N PHE A 102 25.02 4.72 5.67
CA PHE A 102 24.69 5.34 6.94
C PHE A 102 23.17 5.31 7.21
N GLN A 103 22.34 5.68 6.23
CA GLN A 103 20.88 5.61 6.33
C GLN A 103 20.38 4.18 6.53
N LEU A 104 21.01 3.19 5.88
CA LEU A 104 20.66 1.78 6.01
C LEU A 104 20.91 1.29 7.44
N ILE A 105 22.08 1.58 8.02
CA ILE A 105 22.39 1.23 9.42
C ILE A 105 21.36 1.86 10.36
N GLY A 106 21.08 3.15 10.20
CA GLY A 106 20.06 3.85 10.97
C GLY A 106 18.69 3.19 10.84
N THR A 107 18.28 2.82 9.63
CA THR A 107 16.99 2.17 9.36
C THR A 107 16.91 0.78 9.99
N VAL A 108 17.96 -0.04 9.89
CA VAL A 108 17.99 -1.40 10.46
C VAL A 108 17.86 -1.38 11.98
N ILE A 109 18.33 -0.33 12.66
CA ILE A 109 18.20 -0.19 14.11
C ILE A 109 16.89 0.49 14.50
N LEU A 110 16.53 1.61 13.86
CA LEU A 110 15.37 2.42 14.24
C LEU A 110 14.04 1.77 13.84
N LEU A 111 13.97 1.15 12.66
CA LEU A 111 12.73 0.51 12.18
C LEU A 111 12.22 -0.58 13.14
N PRO A 112 13.02 -1.55 13.62
CA PRO A 112 12.53 -2.54 14.57
C PRO A 112 12.13 -1.90 15.92
N ILE A 113 12.83 -0.87 16.39
CA ILE A 113 12.44 -0.14 17.62
C ILE A 113 11.06 0.49 17.45
N ILE A 114 10.84 1.20 16.34
CA ILE A 114 9.54 1.84 16.02
C ILE A 114 8.45 0.78 15.94
N LEU A 115 8.69 -0.36 15.29
CA LEU A 115 7.72 -1.44 15.17
C LEU A 115 7.41 -2.09 16.52
N ILE A 116 8.43 -2.38 17.34
CA ILE A 116 8.25 -2.93 18.69
C ILE A 116 7.43 -1.98 19.55
N TYR A 117 7.79 -0.69 19.56
CA TYR A 117 7.05 0.32 20.30
C TYR A 117 5.60 0.43 19.83
N THR A 118 5.38 0.46 18.51
CA THR A 118 4.03 0.51 17.93
C THR A 118 3.22 -0.71 18.34
N ILE A 119 3.77 -1.92 18.20
CA ILE A 119 3.11 -3.16 18.62
C ILE A 119 2.82 -3.14 20.12
N TYR A 120 3.77 -2.70 20.94
CA TYR A 120 3.60 -2.58 22.39
C TYR A 120 2.47 -1.61 22.74
N SER A 121 2.45 -0.42 22.14
CA SER A 121 1.40 0.59 22.32
C SER A 121 0.03 0.02 21.96
N TYR A 122 -0.12 -0.59 20.78
CA TYR A 122 -1.36 -1.28 20.38
C TYR A 122 -1.72 -2.43 21.35
N ARG A 123 -0.74 -3.09 21.97
CA ARG A 123 -0.99 -4.15 22.96
C ARG A 123 -1.39 -3.62 24.32
N VAL A 124 -0.85 -2.49 24.76
CA VAL A 124 -1.21 -1.84 26.04
C VAL A 124 -2.61 -1.23 25.94
N PHE A 125 -2.91 -0.55 24.84
CA PHE A 125 -4.21 0.08 24.60
C PHE A 125 -5.23 -0.84 23.93
N ARG A 126 -5.02 -2.17 23.95
CA ARG A 126 -6.05 -3.11 23.47
C ARG A 126 -7.15 -3.24 24.53
N GLY A 127 -8.11 -2.34 24.48
CA GLY A 127 -9.31 -2.39 25.30
C GLY A 127 -10.48 -1.86 24.49
N LYS A 128 -11.66 -2.47 24.63
CA LYS A 128 -12.88 -1.82 24.16
C LYS A 128 -13.24 -0.82 25.25
N VAL A 129 -13.35 0.45 24.90
CA VAL A 129 -13.90 1.47 25.81
C VAL A 129 -15.36 1.13 26.02
N SER A 130 -15.77 0.89 27.27
CA SER A 130 -17.17 0.66 27.63
C SER A 130 -17.80 1.99 28.02
N GLU A 131 -19.10 2.19 27.76
CA GLU A 131 -19.83 3.40 28.20
C GLU A 131 -19.78 3.59 29.73
N ALA A 132 -19.52 2.53 30.49
CA ALA A 132 -19.33 2.57 31.95
C ALA A 132 -18.03 3.25 32.41
N ASP A 133 -17.03 3.40 31.53
CA ASP A 133 -15.74 4.03 31.87
C ASP A 133 -15.77 5.56 31.74
N GLY A 134 -16.91 6.13 31.35
CA GLY A 134 -17.01 7.52 30.90
C GLY A 134 -18.09 8.37 31.55
N TYR A 135 -18.55 8.11 32.79
CA TYR A 135 -19.36 9.06 33.55
C TYR A 135 -19.23 8.83 35.08
N HIS A 136 -18.38 9.63 35.72
CA HIS A 136 -18.46 9.98 37.14
C HIS A 136 -18.36 11.51 37.26
#